data_AF-A0A6A3XWW3-F1
#
_entry.id   AF-A0A6A3XWW3-F1
#
_cell.length_a   1.000
_cell.length_b   1.000
_cell.length_c   1.000
_cell.angle_alpha   90.00
_cell.angle_beta   90.00
_cell.angle_gamma   90.00
#
_symmetry.space_group_name_H-M   'P 1'
#
loop_
_entity.id
_entity.type
_entity.pdbx_description
1 polymer ?
#
loop_
_entity_poly.entity_id
_entity_poly.type
_entity_poly.pdbx_seq_one_letter_code
_entity_poly.pdbx_strand_id
1 'polypeptide(L)'
;MNTENFDDGSFWLFVDPPPATLYLAVIGLSLVSVGYIVVLLMMGFQPKRVINFPPSALQTWGENTSRTTSSALKLINSFTQPESTSRRFVKLWMKIGDLAFETMLLVQILEAGSPAVIVGIFTVIIASNALVSAVMMLLPLNRMGLVDTLVGLLFDLLIAVGCPMLILIYCLSNFNFPRDKFAINLEVFPPGWFEQQASVVANPVQTAVIYKSLKSLRISSVYELFARMGIHVTLFLRLRQLVILLREPRSMRTSTLACAPHPECAVNARRWTILENGSLNQCPCLIMIDRDIAPKTYAEWEMPKNLTEKVIQLASSGDLQTLQLTNRYLPQLPEELRRCKRMRHLYERGV
;
A
#
# COMPACT_ATOMS: atom_id res chain seq x y z
N MET A 1 32.22 16.20 5.91
CA MET A 1 32.89 17.49 5.62
C MET A 1 33.99 17.83 6.63
N ASN A 2 33.92 17.34 7.88
CA ASN A 2 34.97 17.54 8.90
C ASN A 2 35.33 19.03 9.10
N THR A 3 34.30 19.81 9.40
CA THR A 3 34.33 21.27 9.64
C THR A 3 33.86 21.61 11.05
N GLU A 4 33.84 20.63 11.96
CA GLU A 4 33.31 20.78 13.32
C GLU A 4 34.16 21.73 14.19
N ASN A 5 35.47 21.74 13.96
CA ASN A 5 36.42 22.59 14.67
C ASN A 5 36.61 23.97 14.02
N PHE A 6 35.83 24.29 12.99
CA PHE A 6 35.94 25.56 12.25
C PHE A 6 34.89 26.55 12.72
N ASP A 7 35.31 27.81 12.89
CA ASP A 7 34.47 28.94 13.31
C ASP A 7 33.63 28.63 14.56
N ASP A 8 34.24 28.01 15.58
CA ASP A 8 33.60 27.55 16.81
C ASP A 8 32.37 26.64 16.58
N GLY A 9 32.39 25.88 15.48
CA GLY A 9 31.29 24.99 15.08
C GLY A 9 30.19 25.67 14.27
N SER A 10 30.30 26.98 13.99
CA SER A 10 29.31 27.78 13.27
C SER A 10 29.52 27.84 11.75
N PHE A 11 30.47 27.09 11.20
CA PHE A 11 30.82 27.14 9.77
C PHE A 11 29.60 26.96 8.84
N TRP A 12 28.64 26.11 9.20
CA TRP A 12 27.40 25.87 8.45
C TRP A 12 26.15 26.43 9.15
N LEU A 13 26.27 27.48 9.97
CA LEU A 13 25.16 27.99 10.76
C LEU A 13 23.95 28.34 9.87
N PHE A 14 22.85 27.61 10.08
CA PHE A 14 21.59 27.87 9.39
C PHE A 14 20.67 28.72 10.26
N VAL A 15 19.96 29.67 9.65
CA VAL A 15 18.92 30.43 10.34
C VAL A 15 17.80 29.50 10.79
N ASP A 16 17.41 29.55 12.07
CA ASP A 16 16.33 28.69 12.57
C ASP A 16 14.97 29.03 11.95
N PRO A 17 14.14 28.02 11.65
CA PRO A 17 12.78 28.26 11.18
C PRO A 17 11.91 28.85 12.31
N PRO A 18 10.82 29.58 11.97
CA PRO A 18 9.86 30.04 12.96
C PRO A 18 9.38 28.89 13.86
N PRO A 19 9.14 29.11 15.16
CA PRO A 19 8.75 28.03 16.08
C PRO A 19 7.47 27.31 15.62
N ALA A 20 6.53 28.04 15.02
CA ALA A 20 5.31 27.46 14.46
C ALA A 20 5.58 26.45 13.33
N THR A 21 6.51 26.73 12.41
CA THR A 21 6.83 25.80 11.31
C THR A 21 7.58 24.59 11.83
N LEU A 22 8.43 24.75 12.85
CA LEU A 22 9.09 23.64 13.53
C LEU A 22 8.06 22.70 14.18
N TYR A 23 7.12 23.21 14.96
CA TYR A 23 6.07 22.38 15.58
C TYR A 23 5.22 21.65 14.53
N LEU A 24 4.82 22.34 13.45
CA LEU A 24 4.07 21.73 12.36
C LEU A 24 4.88 20.63 11.66
N ALA A 25 6.18 20.83 11.45
CA ALA A 25 7.06 19.81 10.87
C ALA A 25 7.18 18.57 11.76
N VAL A 26 7.36 18.76 13.07
CA VAL A 26 7.44 17.64 14.04
C VAL A 26 6.14 16.84 14.07
N ILE A 27 4.98 17.52 14.14
CA ILE A 27 3.66 16.86 14.12
C ILE A 27 3.47 16.10 12.81
N GLY A 28 3.77 16.75 11.68
CA GLY A 28 3.66 16.14 10.37
C GLY A 28 4.52 14.87 10.23
N LEU A 29 5.81 14.97 10.52
CA LEU A 29 6.72 13.83 10.47
C LEU A 29 6.26 12.69 11.40
N SER A 30 5.78 13.01 12.60
CA SER A 30 5.24 12.03 13.53
C SER A 30 4.03 11.27 12.95
N LEU A 31 3.09 11.99 12.31
CA LEU A 31 1.94 11.37 11.64
C LEU A 31 2.36 10.46 10.47
N VAL A 32 3.34 10.89 9.68
CA VAL A 32 3.93 10.09 8.59
C VAL A 32 4.57 8.82 9.14
N SER A 33 5.36 8.92 10.22
CA SER A 33 5.97 7.77 10.90
C SER A 33 4.91 6.78 11.40
N VAL A 34 3.84 7.26 12.03
CA VAL A 34 2.72 6.42 12.45
C VAL A 34 2.05 5.74 11.25
N GLY A 35 1.85 6.46 10.14
CA GLY A 35 1.35 5.89 8.90
C GLY A 35 2.18 4.72 8.39
N TYR A 36 3.51 4.86 8.34
CA TYR A 36 4.39 3.76 7.93
C TYR A 36 4.34 2.57 8.90
N ILE A 37 4.26 2.82 10.21
CA ILE A 37 4.06 1.76 11.20
C ILE A 37 2.75 1.02 10.93
N VAL A 38 1.65 1.72 10.63
CA VAL A 38 0.36 1.10 10.27
C VAL A 38 0.49 0.20 9.04
N VAL A 39 1.24 0.61 8.00
CA VAL A 39 1.49 -0.25 6.83
C VAL A 39 2.28 -1.49 7.21
N LEU A 40 3.34 -1.36 8.01
CA LEU A 40 4.14 -2.49 8.51
C LEU A 40 3.28 -3.44 9.33
N LEU A 41 2.40 -2.91 10.18
CA LEU A 41 1.42 -3.68 10.92
C LEU A 41 0.41 -4.33 9.97
N MET A 42 -0.05 -3.70 8.89
CA MET A 42 -0.93 -4.34 7.91
C MET A 42 -0.26 -5.48 7.13
N MET A 43 1.05 -5.40 6.94
CA MET A 43 1.86 -6.48 6.38
C MET A 43 2.00 -7.64 7.36
N GLY A 44 2.29 -7.35 8.64
CA GLY A 44 2.52 -8.35 9.69
C GLY A 44 1.24 -8.97 10.26
N PHE A 45 0.25 -8.15 10.58
CA PHE A 45 -1.05 -8.56 11.11
C PHE A 45 -2.03 -8.83 9.97
N GLN A 46 -2.65 -10.01 9.99
CA GLN A 46 -3.57 -10.42 8.94
C GLN A 46 -5.03 -10.29 9.35
N PRO A 47 -5.77 -9.26 8.87
CA PRO A 47 -7.19 -9.19 9.09
C PRO A 47 -7.86 -10.33 8.32
N LYS A 48 -8.73 -11.07 9.01
CA LYS A 48 -9.67 -12.00 8.39
C LYS A 48 -10.56 -11.18 7.44
N ARG A 49 -10.27 -11.16 6.13
CA ARG A 49 -11.23 -10.65 5.15
C ARG A 49 -12.42 -11.60 5.15
N VAL A 50 -13.60 -11.04 5.42
CA VAL A 50 -14.87 -11.76 5.44
C VAL A 50 -15.55 -11.41 4.14
N ILE A 51 -15.72 -12.40 3.26
CA ILE A 51 -16.50 -12.18 2.05
C ILE A 51 -17.97 -12.30 2.45
N ASN A 52 -18.66 -11.16 2.44
CA ASN A 52 -20.11 -11.14 2.56
C ASN A 52 -20.69 -11.34 1.17
N PHE A 53 -21.06 -12.58 0.83
CA PHE A 53 -21.83 -12.83 -0.37
C PHE A 53 -23.27 -12.30 -0.18
N PRO A 54 -23.83 -11.56 -1.16
CA PRO A 54 -25.25 -11.28 -1.19
C PRO A 54 -26.03 -12.59 -1.49
N PRO A 55 -27.18 -12.82 -0.84
CA PRO A 55 -27.96 -14.06 -0.98
C PRO A 55 -28.49 -14.30 -2.40
N SER A 56 -28.57 -13.26 -3.25
CA SER A 56 -29.07 -13.35 -4.63
C SER A 56 -28.17 -14.15 -5.58
N ALA A 57 -26.86 -14.26 -5.32
CA ALA A 57 -25.95 -15.04 -6.15
C ALA A 57 -26.12 -16.57 -5.96
N LEU A 58 -26.75 -16.99 -4.85
CA LEU A 58 -27.08 -18.40 -4.60
C LEU A 58 -28.37 -18.82 -5.33
N GLN A 59 -29.31 -17.88 -5.53
CA GLN A 59 -30.56 -18.11 -6.26
C GLN A 59 -30.36 -18.20 -7.78
N THR A 60 -29.32 -17.60 -8.34
CA THR A 60 -29.07 -17.67 -9.80
C THR A 60 -28.66 -19.05 -10.31
N TRP A 61 -28.47 -20.05 -9.44
CA TRP A 61 -28.16 -21.43 -9.84
C TRP A 61 -29.34 -22.40 -9.73
N GLY A 62 -30.52 -21.91 -9.33
CA GLY A 62 -31.76 -22.66 -9.35
C GLY A 62 -32.94 -21.70 -9.50
N GLU A 63 -33.66 -21.84 -10.61
CA GLU A 63 -34.93 -21.18 -10.99
C GLU A 63 -34.80 -19.96 -11.92
N ASN A 64 -34.94 -20.26 -13.22
CA ASN A 64 -35.60 -19.38 -14.17
C ASN A 64 -37.05 -19.15 -13.69
N THR A 65 -37.40 -17.98 -13.17
CA THR A 65 -38.72 -17.35 -13.41
C THR A 65 -38.63 -15.85 -13.09
N SER A 66 -39.16 -15.05 -14.01
CA SER A 66 -39.20 -13.59 -14.02
C SER A 66 -39.87 -12.98 -12.79
N ARG A 67 -39.33 -11.86 -12.31
CA ARG A 67 -40.14 -10.79 -11.70
C ARG A 67 -39.48 -9.43 -11.79
N THR A 68 -40.22 -8.53 -12.41
CA THR A 68 -40.03 -7.11 -12.64
C THR A 68 -39.80 -6.34 -11.34
N THR A 69 -38.77 -5.49 -11.31
CA THR A 69 -38.54 -4.50 -10.24
C THR A 69 -38.41 -3.09 -10.82
N SER A 70 -38.94 -2.13 -10.07
CA SER A 70 -39.34 -0.78 -10.49
C SER A 70 -38.17 0.19 -10.73
N SER A 71 -38.45 1.21 -11.54
CA SER A 71 -37.49 2.17 -12.11
C SER A 71 -36.69 3.02 -11.10
N ALA A 72 -37.17 3.16 -9.86
CA ALA A 72 -36.48 3.94 -8.83
C ALA A 72 -35.30 3.18 -8.18
N LEU A 73 -35.39 1.84 -8.07
CA LEU A 73 -34.28 1.02 -7.57
C LEU A 73 -33.18 0.86 -8.62
N LYS A 74 -33.51 1.00 -9.91
CA LYS A 74 -32.55 1.04 -11.04
C LYS A 74 -31.60 2.22 -10.97
N LEU A 75 -32.03 3.35 -10.40
CA LEU A 75 -31.23 4.57 -10.28
C LEU A 75 -30.25 4.54 -9.10
N ILE A 76 -30.58 3.80 -8.04
CA ILE A 76 -29.67 3.57 -6.90
C ILE A 76 -28.70 2.43 -7.22
N ASN A 77 -29.17 1.41 -7.97
CA ASN A 77 -28.34 0.28 -8.39
C ASN A 77 -27.41 0.61 -9.58
N SER A 78 -27.68 1.69 -10.34
CA SER A 78 -26.77 2.18 -11.39
C SER A 78 -25.55 2.91 -10.84
N PHE A 79 -25.63 3.43 -9.61
CA PHE A 79 -24.47 3.97 -8.90
C PHE A 79 -23.55 2.88 -8.34
N THR A 80 -24.04 1.63 -8.24
CA THR A 80 -23.27 0.50 -7.71
C THR A 80 -22.64 -0.40 -8.76
N GLN A 81 -22.87 -0.19 -10.07
CA GLN A 81 -21.96 -0.63 -11.14
C GLN A 81 -22.09 0.27 -12.40
N PRO A 82 -21.03 1.01 -12.74
CA PRO A 82 -19.99 0.47 -13.62
C PRO A 82 -18.58 0.63 -13.00
N GLU A 83 -17.96 -0.48 -12.60
CA GLU A 83 -16.71 -0.51 -11.82
C GLU A 83 -15.44 0.00 -12.53
N SER A 84 -15.49 0.58 -13.74
CA SER A 84 -14.29 0.91 -14.51
C SER A 84 -13.98 2.40 -14.68
N THR A 85 -14.96 3.28 -14.88
CA THR A 85 -14.71 4.70 -15.21
C THR A 85 -14.41 5.55 -13.98
N SER A 86 -15.20 5.42 -12.91
CA SER A 86 -14.96 6.15 -11.65
C SER A 86 -13.59 5.82 -11.04
N ARG A 87 -13.20 4.53 -11.02
CA ARG A 87 -11.86 4.12 -10.57
C ARG A 87 -10.74 4.70 -11.44
N ARG A 88 -10.95 4.79 -12.76
CA ARG A 88 -9.99 5.44 -13.67
C ARG A 88 -9.86 6.94 -13.39
N PHE A 89 -10.97 7.63 -13.13
CA PHE A 89 -10.95 9.05 -12.76
C PHE A 89 -10.23 9.28 -11.42
N VAL A 90 -10.53 8.50 -10.38
CA VAL A 90 -9.84 8.60 -9.09
C VAL A 90 -8.34 8.33 -9.25
N LYS A 91 -7.99 7.31 -10.03
CA LYS A 91 -6.59 6.99 -10.34
C LYS A 91 -5.90 8.13 -11.10
N LEU A 92 -6.57 8.75 -12.06
CA LEU A 92 -6.06 9.92 -12.79
C LEU A 92 -5.76 11.09 -11.84
N TRP A 93 -6.74 11.47 -11.01
CA TRP A 93 -6.58 12.55 -10.05
C TRP A 93 -5.45 12.30 -9.05
N MET A 94 -5.29 11.06 -8.57
CA MET A 94 -4.17 10.69 -7.73
C MET A 94 -2.83 10.91 -8.44
N LYS A 95 -2.69 10.49 -9.71
CA LYS A 95 -1.45 10.70 -10.48
C LYS A 95 -1.17 12.18 -10.77
N ILE A 96 -2.22 12.97 -11.00
CA ILE A 96 -2.08 14.43 -11.20
C ILE A 96 -1.61 15.09 -9.89
N GLY A 97 -2.21 14.72 -8.75
CA GLY A 97 -1.80 15.24 -7.45
C GLY A 97 -0.36 14.89 -7.12
N ASP A 98 0.05 13.64 -7.37
CA ASP A 98 1.42 13.16 -7.20
C ASP A 98 2.41 13.99 -8.03
N LEU A 99 2.15 14.12 -9.33
CA LEU A 99 2.97 14.94 -10.23
C LEU A 99 3.02 16.41 -9.78
N ALA A 100 1.93 16.95 -9.23
CA ALA A 100 1.92 18.31 -8.70
C ALA A 100 2.85 18.47 -7.49
N PHE A 101 2.82 17.53 -6.54
CA PHE A 101 3.74 17.54 -5.39
C PHE A 101 5.21 17.37 -5.82
N GLU A 102 5.47 16.47 -6.76
CA GLU A 102 6.80 16.27 -7.35
C GLU A 102 7.31 17.54 -8.05
N THR A 103 6.44 18.19 -8.82
CA THR A 103 6.77 19.44 -9.52
C THR A 103 6.99 20.58 -8.54
N MET A 104 6.19 20.69 -7.48
CA MET A 104 6.40 21.68 -6.41
C MET A 104 7.77 21.50 -5.76
N LEU A 105 8.17 20.25 -5.47
CA LEU A 105 9.50 19.98 -4.93
C LEU A 105 10.60 20.37 -5.92
N LEU A 106 10.43 20.06 -7.20
CA LEU A 106 11.38 20.45 -8.25
C LEU A 106 11.53 21.98 -8.36
N VAL A 107 10.42 22.72 -8.32
CA VAL A 107 10.43 24.20 -8.32
C VAL A 107 11.18 24.73 -7.11
N GLN A 108 10.96 24.15 -5.91
CA GLN A 108 11.70 24.55 -4.70
C GLN A 108 13.21 24.34 -4.85
N ILE A 109 13.63 23.24 -5.49
CA ILE A 109 15.05 22.92 -5.72
C ILE A 109 15.66 23.89 -6.75
N LEU A 110 14.90 24.27 -7.77
CA LEU A 110 15.27 25.28 -8.77
C LEU A 110 15.42 26.67 -8.13
N GLU A 111 14.45 27.10 -7.34
CA GLU A 111 14.49 28.37 -6.60
C GLU A 111 15.64 28.43 -5.60
N ALA A 112 15.98 27.29 -5.00
CA ALA A 112 17.14 27.17 -4.13
C ALA A 112 18.49 27.35 -4.86
N GLY A 113 18.51 27.42 -6.21
CA GLY A 113 19.76 27.57 -6.97
C GLY A 113 20.65 26.34 -6.88
N SER A 114 20.03 25.15 -6.87
CA SER A 114 20.74 23.87 -6.82
C SER A 114 21.59 23.62 -8.07
N PRO A 115 22.65 22.80 -8.00
CA PRO A 115 23.47 22.47 -9.15
C PRO A 115 22.64 21.92 -10.32
N ALA A 116 22.92 22.39 -11.54
CA ALA A 116 22.18 22.00 -12.75
C ALA A 116 22.14 20.47 -12.97
N VAL A 117 23.20 19.77 -12.59
CA VAL A 117 23.28 18.29 -12.69
C VAL A 117 22.24 17.62 -11.79
N ILE A 118 22.06 18.09 -10.55
CA ILE A 118 21.05 17.53 -9.62
C ILE A 118 19.65 17.81 -10.14
N VAL A 119 19.41 19.06 -10.56
CA VAL A 119 18.11 19.46 -11.15
C VAL A 119 17.79 18.59 -12.36
N GLY A 120 18.77 18.37 -13.25
CA GLY A 120 18.61 17.51 -14.43
C GLY A 120 18.27 16.05 -14.08
N ILE A 121 18.85 15.51 -13.01
CA ILE A 121 18.51 14.16 -12.54
C ILE A 121 17.05 14.13 -12.05
N PHE A 122 16.63 15.12 -11.27
CA PHE A 122 15.27 15.18 -10.72
C PHE A 122 14.22 15.37 -11.82
N THR A 123 14.47 16.24 -12.79
CA THR A 123 13.57 16.43 -13.94
C THR A 123 13.41 15.14 -14.74
N VAL A 124 14.50 14.40 -14.97
CA VAL A 124 14.44 13.10 -15.66
C VAL A 124 13.63 12.09 -14.88
N ILE A 125 13.78 12.03 -13.55
CA ILE A 125 13.00 11.12 -12.69
C ILE A 125 11.51 11.45 -12.79
N ILE A 126 11.13 12.72 -12.62
CA ILE A 126 9.72 13.17 -12.65
C ILE A 126 9.12 12.98 -14.04
N ALA A 127 9.84 13.35 -15.10
CA ALA A 127 9.40 13.15 -16.48
C ALA A 127 9.22 11.67 -16.80
N SER A 128 10.11 10.80 -16.31
CA SER A 128 10.01 9.35 -16.48
C SER A 128 8.78 8.80 -15.74
N ASN A 129 8.52 9.25 -14.50
CA ASN A 129 7.34 8.85 -13.75
C ASN A 129 6.04 9.24 -14.50
N ALA A 130 5.97 10.48 -14.98
CA ALA A 130 4.83 10.98 -15.75
C ALA A 130 4.63 10.19 -17.05
N LEU A 131 5.72 9.93 -17.80
CA LEU A 131 5.69 9.18 -19.05
C LEU A 131 5.21 7.74 -18.82
N VAL A 132 5.82 7.02 -17.88
CA VAL A 132 5.40 5.65 -17.54
C VAL A 132 3.94 5.66 -17.06
N SER A 133 3.55 6.65 -16.27
CA SER A 133 2.19 6.79 -15.80
C SER A 133 1.16 7.00 -16.92
N ALA A 134 1.50 7.77 -17.95
CA ALA A 134 0.69 7.99 -19.15
C ALA A 134 0.63 6.72 -20.03
N VAL A 135 1.77 6.07 -20.28
CA VAL A 135 1.85 4.81 -21.03
C VAL A 135 0.97 3.73 -20.38
N MET A 136 1.05 3.61 -19.05
CA MET A 136 0.26 2.64 -18.28
C MET A 136 -1.25 2.97 -18.24
N MET A 137 -1.64 4.21 -18.54
CA MET A 137 -3.05 4.57 -18.73
C MET A 137 -3.55 4.27 -20.16
N LEU A 138 -2.67 4.38 -21.16
CA LEU A 138 -3.00 4.15 -22.57
C LEU A 138 -3.08 2.66 -22.93
N LEU A 139 -2.30 1.80 -22.26
CA LEU A 139 -2.28 0.36 -22.51
C LEU A 139 -3.31 -0.36 -21.60
N PRO A 140 -4.42 -0.92 -22.14
CA PRO A 140 -5.43 -1.63 -21.35
C PRO A 140 -4.99 -3.06 -21.05
N LEU A 141 -3.80 -3.23 -20.46
CA LEU A 141 -3.29 -4.53 -20.07
C LEU A 141 -4.02 -5.00 -18.81
N ASN A 142 -4.95 -5.95 -19.00
CA ASN A 142 -5.87 -6.51 -18.01
C ASN A 142 -5.20 -7.17 -16.78
N ARG A 143 -3.85 -7.14 -16.67
CA ARG A 143 -3.07 -7.76 -15.59
C ARG A 143 -2.04 -6.84 -14.89
N MET A 144 -1.93 -5.56 -15.23
CA MET A 144 -0.81 -4.73 -14.74
C MET A 144 -1.12 -3.84 -13.53
N GLY A 145 -2.23 -4.02 -12.81
CA GLY A 145 -2.52 -3.20 -11.60
C GLY A 145 -1.40 -3.25 -10.55
N LEU A 146 -0.79 -4.42 -10.35
CA LEU A 146 0.37 -4.60 -9.47
C LEU A 146 1.61 -3.90 -10.03
N VAL A 147 1.87 -4.04 -11.33
CA VAL A 147 3.03 -3.43 -11.99
C VAL A 147 2.94 -1.90 -11.96
N ASP A 148 1.77 -1.33 -12.26
CA ASP A 148 1.51 0.12 -12.15
C ASP A 148 1.76 0.64 -10.74
N THR A 149 1.33 -0.12 -9.72
CA THR A 149 1.55 0.24 -8.32
C THR A 149 3.04 0.13 -7.95
N LEU A 150 3.72 -0.93 -8.39
CA LEU A 150 5.14 -1.17 -8.10
C LEU A 150 6.04 -0.12 -8.75
N VAL A 151 5.81 0.18 -10.03
CA VAL A 151 6.61 1.17 -10.75
C VAL A 151 6.40 2.56 -10.16
N GLY A 152 5.15 2.94 -9.85
CA GLY A 152 4.88 4.18 -9.14
C GLY A 152 5.61 4.25 -7.79
N LEU A 153 5.55 3.18 -6.99
CA LEU A 153 6.26 3.10 -5.72
C LEU A 153 7.78 3.35 -5.86
N LEU A 154 8.40 2.82 -6.91
CA LEU A 154 9.83 3.02 -7.15
C LEU A 154 10.16 4.50 -7.38
N PHE A 155 9.35 5.21 -8.16
CA PHE A 155 9.52 6.64 -8.38
C PHE A 155 9.24 7.44 -7.10
N ASP A 156 8.15 7.14 -6.38
CA ASP A 156 7.83 7.78 -5.11
C ASP A 156 8.98 7.61 -4.09
N LEU A 157 9.59 6.42 -4.03
CA LEU A 157 10.73 6.14 -3.14
C LEU A 157 12.01 6.89 -3.59
N LEU A 158 12.27 6.93 -4.90
CA LEU A 158 13.38 7.71 -5.44
C LEU A 158 13.23 9.18 -5.09
N ILE A 159 12.02 9.74 -5.17
CA ILE A 159 11.77 11.16 -4.88
C ILE A 159 11.77 11.43 -3.37
N ALA A 160 11.12 10.57 -2.57
CA ALA A 160 11.03 10.76 -1.12
C ALA A 160 12.36 10.54 -0.39
N VAL A 161 13.18 9.58 -0.85
CA VAL A 161 14.40 9.15 -0.16
C VAL A 161 15.65 9.30 -1.02
N GLY A 162 15.61 8.82 -2.26
CA GLY A 162 16.77 8.82 -3.16
C GLY A 162 17.28 10.22 -3.48
N CYS A 163 16.37 11.15 -3.75
CA CYS A 163 16.62 12.53 -4.10
C CYS A 163 17.31 13.31 -2.94
N PRO A 164 16.77 13.31 -1.70
CA PRO A 164 17.49 13.86 -0.55
C PRO A 164 18.88 13.25 -0.32
N MET A 165 18.99 11.93 -0.46
CA MET A 165 20.27 11.23 -0.29
C MET A 165 21.28 11.64 -1.38
N LEU A 166 20.84 11.81 -2.63
CA LEU A 166 21.69 12.26 -3.73
C LEU A 166 22.23 13.67 -3.48
N ILE A 167 21.42 14.58 -2.93
CA ILE A 167 21.87 15.91 -2.52
C ILE A 167 22.94 15.80 -1.43
N LEU A 168 22.72 14.97 -0.41
CA LEU A 168 23.71 14.76 0.66
C LEU A 168 25.03 14.19 0.11
N ILE A 169 24.96 13.19 -0.75
CA ILE A 169 26.14 12.58 -1.41
C ILE A 169 26.87 13.64 -2.24
N TYR A 170 26.15 14.43 -3.03
CA TYR A 170 26.74 15.51 -3.81
C TYR A 170 27.48 16.50 -2.90
N CYS A 171 26.84 16.96 -1.83
CA CYS A 171 27.44 17.88 -0.87
C CYS A 171 28.71 17.29 -0.24
N LEU A 172 28.66 16.05 0.23
CA LEU A 172 29.78 15.37 0.87
C LEU A 172 30.96 15.12 -0.07
N SER A 173 30.70 14.72 -1.31
CA SER A 173 31.73 14.40 -2.30
C SER A 173 32.36 15.62 -2.94
N ASN A 174 31.61 16.71 -3.10
CA ASN A 174 32.13 17.90 -3.75
C ASN A 174 32.83 18.85 -2.81
N PHE A 175 32.59 18.82 -1.49
CA PHE A 175 33.20 19.76 -0.56
C PHE A 175 34.72 19.55 -0.43
N ASN A 176 35.49 20.58 -0.76
CA ASN A 176 36.94 20.62 -0.63
C ASN A 176 37.34 21.91 0.07
N PHE A 177 38.06 21.79 1.18
CA PHE A 177 38.50 22.91 1.99
C PHE A 177 40.03 22.94 2.04
N PRO A 178 40.68 24.05 1.65
CA PRO A 178 42.14 24.15 1.63
C PRO A 178 42.69 24.32 3.06
N ARG A 179 42.88 23.19 3.75
CA ARG A 179 43.36 23.13 5.14
C ARG A 179 44.78 23.66 5.30
N ASP A 180 45.60 23.49 4.28
CA ASP A 180 46.96 24.01 4.16
C ASP A 180 46.98 25.55 4.18
N LYS A 181 46.16 26.19 3.36
CA LYS A 181 46.04 27.66 3.33
C LYS A 181 45.49 28.20 4.65
N PHE A 182 44.52 27.50 5.21
CA PHE A 182 43.94 27.87 6.50
C PHE A 182 44.96 27.80 7.65
N ALA A 183 45.80 26.76 7.69
CA ALA A 183 46.86 26.63 8.68
C ALA A 183 47.86 27.80 8.61
N ILE A 184 48.26 28.22 7.41
CA ILE A 184 49.15 29.38 7.21
C ILE A 184 48.48 30.67 7.73
N ASN A 185 47.19 30.87 7.44
CA ASN A 185 46.48 32.06 7.93
C ASN A 185 46.43 32.13 9.47
N LEU A 186 46.31 30.99 10.16
CA LEU A 186 46.34 30.95 11.62
C LEU A 186 47.71 31.29 12.20
N GLU A 187 48.80 31.00 11.48
CA GLU A 187 50.17 31.34 11.88
C GLU A 187 50.53 32.80 11.60
N VAL A 188 50.05 33.35 10.47
CA VAL A 188 50.42 34.70 9.99
C VAL A 188 49.58 35.79 10.62
N PHE A 189 48.26 35.59 10.76
CA PHE A 189 47.35 36.62 11.25
C PHE A 189 47.10 36.48 12.75
N PRO A 190 47.08 37.58 13.52
CA PRO A 190 46.81 37.53 14.95
C PRO A 190 45.33 37.19 15.26
N PRO A 191 45.03 36.70 16.48
CA PRO A 191 43.68 36.32 16.90
C PRO A 191 42.61 37.38 16.62
N GLY A 192 41.48 36.96 16.02
CA GLY A 192 40.31 37.81 15.79
C GLY A 192 40.29 38.55 14.45
N TRP A 193 41.26 38.29 13.58
CA TRP A 193 41.29 38.80 12.22
C TRP A 193 40.39 37.98 11.28
N PHE A 194 39.86 38.64 10.25
CA PHE A 194 38.90 38.06 9.30
C PHE A 194 39.47 36.84 8.57
N GLU A 195 40.76 36.87 8.28
CA GLU A 195 41.52 35.83 7.56
C GLU A 195 41.69 34.53 8.38
N GLN A 196 41.47 34.59 9.69
CA GLN A 196 41.41 33.40 10.56
C GLN A 196 40.05 32.68 10.52
N GLN A 197 39.04 33.27 9.88
CA GLN A 197 37.72 32.66 9.79
C GLN A 197 37.69 31.66 8.63
N ALA A 198 37.41 30.39 8.93
CA ALA A 198 37.42 29.31 7.94
C ALA A 198 36.36 29.52 6.85
N SER A 199 35.17 30.02 7.20
CA SER A 199 34.10 30.31 6.24
C SER A 199 34.48 31.38 5.20
N VAL A 200 35.43 32.25 5.53
CA VAL A 200 35.99 33.27 4.63
C VAL A 200 37.02 32.68 3.67
N VAL A 201 37.85 31.75 4.17
CA VAL A 201 38.90 31.07 3.39
C VAL A 201 38.30 30.02 2.44
N ALA A 202 37.15 29.45 2.80
CA ALA A 202 36.44 28.49 1.98
C ALA A 202 36.05 29.08 0.62
N ASN A 203 35.99 28.24 -0.42
CA ASN A 203 35.54 28.69 -1.74
C ASN A 203 34.08 29.17 -1.66
N PRO A 204 33.79 30.44 -1.96
CA PRO A 204 32.46 31.02 -1.76
C PRO A 204 31.41 30.41 -2.70
N VAL A 205 31.80 30.04 -3.93
CA VAL A 205 30.90 29.42 -4.91
C VAL A 205 30.46 28.05 -4.43
N GLN A 206 31.42 27.22 -4.04
CA GLN A 206 31.18 25.86 -3.56
C GLN A 206 30.37 25.86 -2.25
N THR A 207 30.74 26.74 -1.31
CA THR A 207 30.07 26.86 -0.01
C THR A 207 28.64 27.36 -0.18
N ALA A 208 28.39 28.35 -1.04
CA ALA A 208 27.05 28.85 -1.31
C ALA A 208 26.14 27.78 -1.93
N VAL A 209 26.64 27.01 -2.90
CA VAL A 209 25.88 25.92 -3.54
C VAL A 209 25.54 24.83 -2.52
N ILE A 210 26.51 24.41 -1.70
CA ILE A 210 26.28 23.39 -0.67
C ILE A 210 25.32 23.90 0.40
N TYR A 211 25.51 25.12 0.89
CA TYR A 211 24.65 25.74 1.89
C TYR A 211 23.20 25.79 1.40
N LYS A 212 22.97 26.26 0.17
CA LYS A 212 21.62 26.32 -0.41
C LYS A 212 21.01 24.93 -0.62
N SER A 213 21.82 23.95 -1.05
CA SER A 213 21.38 22.57 -1.23
C SER A 213 20.97 21.92 0.10
N LEU A 214 21.77 22.10 1.15
CA LEU A 214 21.46 21.63 2.51
C LEU A 214 20.24 22.36 3.09
N LYS A 215 20.12 23.67 2.85
CA LYS A 215 18.94 24.45 3.25
C LYS A 215 17.67 23.93 2.57
N SER A 216 17.75 23.56 1.30
CA SER A 216 16.67 22.94 0.52
C SER A 216 16.23 21.59 1.10
N LEU A 217 17.07 20.90 1.89
CA LEU A 217 16.70 19.65 2.58
C LEU A 217 15.96 19.88 3.89
N ARG A 218 15.89 21.10 4.39
CA ARG A 218 15.18 21.43 5.63
C ARG A 218 13.74 21.87 5.34
N ILE A 219 12.84 21.65 6.30
CA ILE A 219 11.50 22.23 6.28
C ILE A 219 11.59 23.59 6.97
N SER A 220 11.63 24.65 6.17
CA SER A 220 11.73 26.03 6.64
C SER A 220 10.48 26.86 6.37
N SER A 221 9.65 26.43 5.41
CA SER A 221 8.39 27.07 5.06
C SER A 221 7.19 26.12 5.10
N VAL A 222 5.98 26.69 5.16
CA VAL A 222 4.72 25.92 5.11
C VAL A 222 4.54 25.24 3.75
N TYR A 223 5.01 25.87 2.67
CA TYR A 223 4.96 25.28 1.32
C TYR A 223 5.89 24.07 1.19
N GLU A 224 7.09 24.13 1.77
CA GLU A 224 8.01 22.98 1.85
C GLU A 224 7.42 21.85 2.70
N LEU A 225 6.77 22.20 3.81
CA LEU A 225 6.06 21.22 4.63
C LEU A 225 4.98 20.51 3.81
N PHE A 226 4.11 21.26 3.13
CA PHE A 226 3.02 20.69 2.33
C PHE A 226 3.54 19.79 1.21
N ALA A 227 4.56 20.23 0.46
CA ALA A 227 5.14 19.45 -0.63
C ALA A 227 5.72 18.12 -0.14
N ARG A 228 6.53 18.14 0.93
CA ARG A 228 7.14 16.93 1.49
C ARG A 228 6.14 15.98 2.12
N MET A 229 5.19 16.53 2.87
CA MET A 229 4.13 15.75 3.47
C MET A 229 3.26 15.10 2.40
N GLY A 230 2.98 15.83 1.31
CA GLY A 230 2.31 15.29 0.12
C GLY A 230 3.00 14.05 -0.43
N ILE A 231 4.31 14.13 -0.68
CA ILE A 231 5.13 13.00 -1.19
C ILE A 231 5.09 11.81 -0.21
N HIS A 232 5.21 12.05 1.09
CA HIS A 232 5.14 10.97 2.08
C HIS A 232 3.74 10.33 2.16
N VAL A 233 2.69 11.13 2.02
CA VAL A 233 1.30 10.66 1.98
C VAL A 233 1.04 9.85 0.71
N THR A 234 1.51 10.27 -0.47
CA THR A 234 1.35 9.50 -1.71
C THR A 234 2.08 8.16 -1.60
N LEU A 235 3.33 8.15 -1.12
CA LEU A 235 4.09 6.93 -0.85
C LEU A 235 3.36 5.99 0.13
N PHE A 236 2.80 6.52 1.22
CA PHE A 236 2.01 5.73 2.18
C PHE A 236 0.76 5.11 1.53
N LEU A 237 0.01 5.89 0.75
CA LEU A 237 -1.19 5.40 0.07
C LEU A 237 -0.86 4.31 -0.96
N ARG A 238 0.24 4.47 -1.72
CA ARG A 238 0.71 3.45 -2.66
C ARG A 238 1.20 2.18 -1.97
N LEU A 239 1.95 2.29 -0.87
CA LEU A 239 2.36 1.14 -0.07
C LEU A 239 1.15 0.37 0.45
N ARG A 240 0.14 1.05 0.98
CA ARG A 240 -1.11 0.43 1.42
C ARG A 240 -1.82 -0.29 0.27
N GLN A 241 -1.89 0.35 -0.91
CA GLN A 241 -2.48 -0.26 -2.10
C GLN A 241 -1.70 -1.51 -2.55
N LEU A 242 -0.36 -1.47 -2.52
CA LEU A 242 0.49 -2.61 -2.83
C LEU A 242 0.22 -3.79 -1.88
N VAL A 243 0.13 -3.54 -0.58
CA VAL A 243 -0.19 -4.58 0.41
C VAL A 243 -1.53 -5.24 0.11
N ILE A 244 -2.54 -4.44 -0.25
CA ILE A 244 -3.87 -4.94 -0.63
C ILE A 244 -3.77 -5.84 -1.88
N LEU A 245 -3.08 -5.37 -2.92
CA LEU A 245 -2.93 -6.09 -4.19
C LEU A 245 -2.10 -7.37 -4.06
N LEU A 246 -1.09 -7.40 -3.19
CA LEU A 246 -0.29 -8.61 -2.92
C LEU A 246 -1.06 -9.64 -2.11
N ARG A 247 -1.92 -9.18 -1.19
CA ARG A 247 -2.69 -10.07 -0.31
C ARG A 247 -3.73 -10.88 -1.07
N GLU A 248 -4.48 -10.25 -1.97
CA GLU A 248 -5.63 -10.85 -2.66
C GLU A 248 -5.31 -12.15 -3.43
N PRO A 249 -4.34 -12.19 -4.38
CA PRO A 249 -4.03 -13.40 -5.13
C PRO A 249 -3.45 -14.50 -4.24
N ARG A 250 -2.63 -14.14 -3.24
CA ARG A 250 -2.03 -15.11 -2.32
C ARG A 250 -3.09 -15.79 -1.46
N SER A 251 -4.04 -15.00 -0.97
CA SER A 251 -5.17 -15.44 -0.15
C SER A 251 -6.13 -16.35 -0.93
N MET A 252 -6.40 -16.03 -2.20
CA MET A 252 -7.17 -16.90 -3.10
C MET A 252 -6.44 -18.23 -3.32
N ARG A 253 -5.15 -18.19 -3.68
CA ARG A 253 -4.37 -19.39 -3.99
C ARG A 253 -4.31 -20.37 -2.81
N THR A 254 -4.04 -19.89 -1.59
CA THR A 254 -3.95 -20.77 -0.41
C THR A 254 -5.30 -21.37 -0.03
N SER A 255 -6.38 -20.58 -0.09
CA SER A 255 -7.74 -21.11 0.18
C SER A 255 -8.17 -22.16 -0.85
N THR A 256 -7.88 -21.94 -2.13
CA THR A 256 -8.21 -22.90 -3.19
C THR A 256 -7.45 -24.20 -3.00
N LEU A 257 -6.16 -24.15 -2.64
CA LEU A 257 -5.37 -25.34 -2.36
C LEU A 257 -5.88 -26.10 -1.13
N ALA A 258 -6.22 -25.39 -0.05
CA ALA A 258 -6.75 -25.99 1.18
C ALA A 258 -8.12 -26.66 0.97
N CYS A 259 -8.96 -26.11 0.09
CA CYS A 259 -10.28 -26.64 -0.20
C CYS A 259 -10.35 -27.58 -1.42
N ALA A 260 -9.25 -27.77 -2.15
CA ALA A 260 -9.19 -28.68 -3.30
C ALA A 260 -9.66 -30.12 -2.99
N PRO A 261 -9.41 -30.69 -1.79
CA PRO A 261 -9.92 -32.02 -1.42
C PRO A 261 -11.43 -32.08 -1.14
N HIS A 262 -12.10 -30.92 -1.05
CA HIS A 262 -13.50 -30.79 -0.62
C HIS A 262 -14.39 -30.23 -1.73
N PRO A 263 -14.84 -31.06 -2.69
CA PRO A 263 -15.67 -30.60 -3.81
C PRO A 263 -17.03 -30.04 -3.38
N GLU A 264 -17.55 -30.47 -2.23
CA GLU A 264 -18.79 -29.96 -1.65
C GLU A 264 -18.67 -28.48 -1.23
N CYS A 265 -17.45 -27.96 -1.09
CA CYS A 265 -17.22 -26.56 -0.77
C CYS A 265 -17.30 -25.70 -2.03
N ALA A 266 -18.51 -25.26 -2.36
CA ALA A 266 -18.79 -24.42 -3.53
C ALA A 266 -18.05 -23.07 -3.47
N VAL A 267 -17.90 -22.49 -2.27
CA VAL A 267 -17.24 -21.19 -2.08
C VAL A 267 -16.33 -21.21 -0.85
N ASN A 268 -15.05 -20.89 -1.06
CA ASN A 268 -14.08 -20.71 0.01
C ASN A 268 -13.99 -19.23 0.47
N ALA A 269 -13.46 -19.00 1.67
CA ALA A 269 -13.36 -17.68 2.27
C ALA A 269 -12.32 -16.76 1.66
N ARG A 270 -11.54 -17.24 0.67
CA ARG A 270 -10.36 -16.58 0.07
C ARG A 270 -9.51 -15.88 1.12
N ARG A 271 -9.26 -16.54 2.25
CA ARG A 271 -8.36 -16.08 3.31
C ARG A 271 -7.03 -16.80 3.25
N TRP A 272 -6.00 -16.19 3.81
CA TRP A 272 -4.72 -16.86 3.92
C TRP A 272 -4.82 -17.99 4.96
N THR A 273 -4.33 -19.17 4.60
CA THR A 273 -4.31 -20.36 5.45
C THR A 273 -2.91 -20.96 5.41
N ILE A 274 -2.40 -21.34 6.58
CA ILE A 274 -1.17 -22.12 6.69
C ILE A 274 -1.57 -23.56 6.39
N LEU A 275 -1.08 -24.11 5.27
CA LEU A 275 -1.18 -25.54 5.02
C LEU A 275 -0.03 -26.21 5.78
N GLU A 276 -0.36 -26.84 6.90
CA GLU A 276 0.56 -27.74 7.59
C GLU A 276 0.57 -29.06 6.80
N ASN A 277 1.76 -29.61 6.51
CA ASN A 277 1.87 -30.80 5.67
C ASN A 277 1.04 -31.95 6.26
N GLY A 278 -0.01 -32.37 5.53
CA GLY A 278 -0.88 -33.48 5.93
C GLY A 278 -2.21 -33.09 6.59
N SER A 279 -2.49 -31.82 6.91
CA SER A 279 -3.77 -31.43 7.51
C SER A 279 -4.83 -31.06 6.45
N LEU A 280 -5.67 -32.03 6.07
CA LEU A 280 -6.83 -31.84 5.19
C LEU A 280 -8.00 -31.06 5.85
N ASN A 281 -7.82 -30.63 7.10
CA ASN A 281 -8.88 -30.22 8.03
C ASN A 281 -9.03 -28.70 8.16
N GLN A 282 -8.39 -27.92 7.29
CA GLN A 282 -8.31 -26.46 7.41
C GLN A 282 -8.83 -25.71 6.18
N CYS A 283 -9.72 -26.33 5.39
CA CYS A 283 -10.44 -25.62 4.33
C CYS A 283 -11.34 -24.53 4.95
N PRO A 284 -11.13 -23.23 4.66
CA PRO A 284 -11.98 -22.17 5.16
C PRO A 284 -13.23 -22.06 4.27
N CYS A 285 -14.16 -23.00 4.40
CA CYS A 285 -15.36 -23.04 3.57
C CYS A 285 -16.40 -22.01 4.02
N LEU A 286 -16.97 -21.25 3.07
CA LEU A 286 -18.08 -20.32 3.33
C LEU A 286 -19.43 -20.96 2.99
N ILE A 287 -19.51 -21.69 1.88
CA ILE A 287 -20.74 -22.27 1.36
C ILE A 287 -20.47 -23.73 1.03
N MET A 288 -21.13 -24.62 1.76
CA MET A 288 -21.15 -26.05 1.51
C MET A 288 -22.47 -26.42 0.83
N ILE A 289 -22.37 -27.10 -0.32
CA ILE A 289 -23.51 -27.58 -1.08
C ILE A 289 -23.25 -29.05 -1.42
N ASP A 290 -24.08 -29.95 -0.89
CA ASP A 290 -24.12 -31.35 -1.31
C ASP A 290 -25.59 -31.73 -1.55
N ARG A 291 -25.92 -31.93 -2.83
CA ARG A 291 -27.28 -32.22 -3.28
C ARG A 291 -27.29 -33.45 -4.16
N ASP A 292 -28.20 -34.36 -3.86
CA ASP A 292 -28.48 -35.51 -4.71
C ASP A 292 -29.87 -35.40 -5.31
N ILE A 293 -29.98 -34.76 -6.47
CA ILE A 293 -31.27 -34.41 -7.05
C ILE A 293 -31.94 -35.63 -7.71
N ALA A 294 -31.17 -36.67 -8.04
CA ALA A 294 -31.66 -37.86 -8.73
C ALA A 294 -30.85 -39.10 -8.28
N PRO A 295 -31.16 -39.67 -7.10
CA PRO A 295 -30.55 -40.92 -6.65
C PRO A 295 -30.83 -42.01 -7.68
N LYS A 296 -29.79 -42.78 -8.04
CA LYS A 296 -29.88 -43.72 -9.18
C LYS A 296 -30.41 -45.08 -8.76
N THR A 297 -30.32 -45.40 -7.48
CA THR A 297 -30.76 -46.67 -6.93
C THR A 297 -31.75 -46.47 -5.78
N TYR A 298 -32.65 -47.44 -5.61
CA TYR A 298 -33.57 -47.46 -4.48
C TYR A 298 -32.84 -47.50 -3.13
N ALA A 299 -31.70 -48.21 -3.06
CA ALA A 299 -30.87 -48.29 -1.86
C ALA A 299 -30.22 -46.94 -1.50
N GLU A 300 -29.78 -46.15 -2.47
CA GLU A 300 -29.28 -44.77 -2.24
C GLU A 300 -30.39 -43.82 -1.77
N TRP A 301 -31.64 -44.10 -2.13
CA TRP A 301 -32.81 -43.34 -1.71
C TRP A 301 -33.26 -43.70 -0.30
N GLU A 302 -33.31 -44.99 0.05
CA GLU A 302 -33.65 -45.46 1.40
C GLU A 302 -32.55 -45.13 2.42
N MET A 303 -31.28 -45.21 2.03
CA MET A 303 -30.13 -44.96 2.91
C MET A 303 -29.26 -43.82 2.38
N PRO A 304 -29.69 -42.55 2.56
CA PRO A 304 -28.93 -41.40 2.09
C PRO A 304 -27.58 -41.28 2.81
N LYS A 305 -26.58 -40.81 2.07
CA LYS A 305 -25.20 -40.64 2.57
C LYS A 305 -25.16 -39.73 3.82
N ASN A 306 -24.53 -40.23 4.88
CA ASN A 306 -24.27 -39.46 6.10
C ASN A 306 -23.16 -38.43 5.88
N LEU A 307 -23.43 -37.17 6.19
CA LEU A 307 -22.48 -36.05 6.01
C LEU A 307 -21.92 -35.48 7.31
N THR A 308 -22.21 -36.09 8.46
CA THR A 308 -21.80 -35.58 9.78
C THR A 308 -20.30 -35.27 9.84
N GLU A 309 -19.44 -36.22 9.47
CA GLU A 309 -17.98 -36.03 9.49
C GLU A 309 -17.52 -34.88 8.58
N LYS A 310 -18.16 -34.73 7.41
CA LYS A 310 -17.78 -33.71 6.43
C LYS A 310 -18.21 -32.32 6.87
N VAL A 311 -19.39 -32.21 7.48
CA VAL A 311 -19.86 -30.98 8.11
C VAL A 311 -18.97 -30.61 9.28
N ILE A 312 -18.57 -31.56 10.14
CA ILE A 312 -17.60 -31.32 11.23
C ILE A 312 -16.30 -30.76 10.66
N GLN A 313 -15.74 -31.40 9.63
CA GLN A 313 -14.47 -31.01 9.04
C GLN A 313 -14.51 -29.61 8.41
N LEU A 314 -15.58 -29.26 7.68
CA LEU A 314 -15.72 -27.94 7.04
C LEU A 314 -16.18 -26.85 8.00
N ALA A 315 -16.92 -27.18 9.07
CA ALA A 315 -17.31 -26.25 10.12
C ALA A 315 -16.17 -25.98 11.12
N SER A 316 -15.15 -26.86 11.18
CA SER A 316 -14.00 -26.72 12.09
C SER A 316 -13.28 -25.37 11.95
N SER A 317 -13.28 -24.78 10.75
CA SER A 317 -12.66 -23.49 10.47
C SER A 317 -13.43 -22.29 11.06
N GLY A 318 -14.70 -22.50 11.44
CA GLY A 318 -15.61 -21.49 11.95
C GLY A 318 -16.11 -20.48 10.91
N ASP A 319 -15.87 -20.73 9.62
CA ASP A 319 -16.18 -19.79 8.54
C ASP A 319 -17.51 -20.06 7.84
N LEU A 320 -18.11 -21.24 8.04
CA LEU A 320 -19.28 -21.68 7.30
C LEU A 320 -20.46 -20.72 7.52
N GLN A 321 -21.04 -20.23 6.43
CA GLN A 321 -22.17 -19.30 6.46
C GLN A 321 -23.45 -19.93 5.90
N THR A 322 -23.30 -20.81 4.92
CA THR A 322 -24.42 -21.48 4.26
C THR A 322 -24.14 -22.97 4.18
N LEU A 323 -25.06 -23.76 4.71
CA LEU A 323 -25.09 -25.21 4.57
C LEU A 323 -26.33 -25.60 3.79
N GLN A 324 -26.15 -26.25 2.65
CA GLN A 324 -27.25 -26.72 1.82
C GLN A 324 -27.13 -28.21 1.52
N LEU A 325 -28.03 -28.99 2.12
CA LEU A 325 -28.10 -30.43 2.01
C LEU A 325 -29.43 -30.84 1.35
N THR A 326 -29.40 -31.73 0.37
CA THR A 326 -30.60 -32.29 -0.28
C THR A 326 -30.41 -33.78 -0.50
N ASN A 327 -31.34 -34.61 0.00
CA ASN A 327 -31.23 -36.08 -0.03
C ASN A 327 -29.92 -36.58 0.61
N ARG A 328 -29.59 -36.00 1.77
CA ARG A 328 -28.41 -36.31 2.58
C ARG A 328 -28.82 -36.45 4.03
N TYR A 329 -28.11 -37.30 4.78
CA TYR A 329 -28.44 -37.57 6.17
C TYR A 329 -27.52 -36.79 7.12
N LEU A 330 -28.13 -36.01 8.01
CA LEU A 330 -27.44 -35.30 9.10
C LEU A 330 -28.19 -35.54 10.43
N PRO A 331 -27.90 -36.64 11.15
CA PRO A 331 -28.69 -37.06 12.32
C PRO A 331 -28.67 -36.06 13.48
N GLN A 332 -27.55 -35.38 13.69
CA GLN A 332 -27.40 -34.38 14.74
C GLN A 332 -26.57 -33.22 14.23
N LEU A 333 -26.92 -31.99 14.63
CA LEU A 333 -26.11 -30.82 14.34
C LEU A 333 -24.78 -30.90 15.12
N PRO A 334 -23.62 -30.96 14.45
CA PRO A 334 -22.33 -30.98 15.12
C PRO A 334 -22.05 -29.68 15.89
N GLU A 335 -21.32 -29.78 17.01
CA GLU A 335 -21.02 -28.63 17.87
C GLU A 335 -20.13 -27.59 17.18
N GLU A 336 -19.33 -28.00 16.19
CA GLU A 336 -18.49 -27.15 15.38
C GLU A 336 -19.29 -26.08 14.63
N LEU A 337 -20.56 -26.37 14.26
CA LEU A 337 -21.44 -25.36 13.66
C LEU A 337 -21.74 -24.21 14.61
N ARG A 338 -21.70 -24.43 15.94
CA ARG A 338 -21.84 -23.34 16.91
C ARG A 338 -20.64 -22.39 16.89
N ARG A 339 -19.47 -22.84 16.42
CA ARG A 339 -18.28 -21.98 16.23
C ARG A 339 -18.44 -21.04 15.03
N CYS A 340 -19.32 -21.37 14.09
CA CYS A 340 -19.63 -20.56 12.92
C CYS A 340 -20.55 -19.38 13.27
N LYS A 341 -20.00 -18.32 13.88
CA LYS A 341 -20.76 -17.13 14.34
C LYS A 341 -21.47 -16.34 13.23
N ARG A 342 -21.20 -16.63 11.95
CA ARG A 342 -21.78 -15.94 10.78
C ARG A 342 -22.67 -16.84 9.93
N MET A 343 -23.19 -17.91 10.53
CA MET A 343 -24.15 -18.77 9.87
C MET A 343 -25.42 -17.98 9.53
N ARG A 344 -25.80 -17.98 8.25
CA ARG A 344 -26.94 -17.23 7.70
C ARG A 344 -28.05 -18.16 7.22
N HIS A 345 -27.69 -19.29 6.61
CA HIS A 345 -28.64 -20.19 5.98
C HIS A 345 -28.28 -21.66 6.26
N LEU A 346 -29.15 -22.37 6.98
CA LEU A 346 -29.16 -23.82 7.05
C LEU A 346 -30.35 -24.31 6.22
N TYR A 347 -30.08 -25.05 5.16
CA TYR A 347 -31.12 -25.64 4.34
C TYR A 347 -30.93 -27.15 4.29
N GLU A 348 -31.86 -27.86 4.90
CA GLU A 348 -31.94 -29.31 4.85
C GLU A 348 -33.28 -29.68 4.23
N ARG A 349 -33.21 -30.32 3.05
CA ARG A 349 -34.38 -30.92 2.40
C ARG A 349 -34.19 -32.43 2.44
N GLY A 350 -34.94 -33.06 3.33
CA GLY A 350 -35.13 -34.51 3.35
C GLY A 350 -36.09 -34.95 2.23
N VAL A 351 -36.22 -36.26 2.12
CA VAL A 351 -37.24 -36.92 1.30
C VAL A 351 -38.59 -36.80 1.97
#